data_AF-A0A5Q0Q9Y2-F1
#
_entry.id   AF-A0A5Q0Q9Y2-F1
#
_cell.length_a   1.000
_cell.length_b   1.000
_cell.length_c   1.000
_cell.angle_alpha   90.00
_cell.angle_beta   90.00
_cell.angle_gamma   90.00
#
_symmetry.space_group_name_H-M   'P 1'
#
loop_
_entity.id
_entity.type
_entity.pdbx_description
1 polymer ?
#
loop_
_entity_poly.entity_id
_entity_poly.type
_entity_poly.pdbx_seq_one_letter_code
_entity_poly.pdbx_strand_id
1 'polypeptide(L)'
;MKNKIVTSIKEWFPHCVPSETDATEYMLLQCVADYCIACFGGQQEDHLKAKEAIHIISILYYNGSLHERNAIENEFLERISHAESPASLRQHIDFLPKELRPVYMKTILEN
;
A
#
# COMPACT_ATOMS: atom_id res chain seq x y z
N MET A 1 -11.54 8.15 18.07
CA MET A 1 -10.10 8.37 17.83
C MET A 1 -9.97 8.75 16.35
N LYS A 2 -9.28 9.84 15.99
CA LYS A 2 -9.08 10.15 14.56
C LYS A 2 -8.18 9.08 13.96
N ASN A 3 -8.66 8.40 12.92
CA ASN A 3 -7.89 7.39 12.22
C ASN A 3 -6.85 8.09 11.33
N LYS A 4 -5.55 7.91 11.63
CA LYS A 4 -4.48 8.58 10.89
C LYS A 4 -4.39 8.07 9.45
N ILE A 5 -4.60 6.77 9.23
CA ILE A 5 -4.64 6.17 7.89
C ILE A 5 -5.71 6.85 7.05
N VAL A 6 -6.95 6.96 7.56
CA VAL A 6 -8.05 7.63 6.84
C VAL A 6 -7.70 9.09 6.52
N THR A 7 -7.16 9.82 7.50
CA THR A 7 -6.85 11.25 7.33
C THR A 7 -5.74 11.44 6.30
N SER A 8 -4.65 10.69 6.41
CA SER A 8 -3.51 10.77 5.50
C SER A 8 -3.86 10.29 4.09
N ILE A 9 -4.62 9.21 3.93
CA ILE A 9 -5.01 8.77 2.57
C ILE A 9 -5.91 9.81 1.89
N LYS A 10 -6.82 10.45 2.62
CA LYS A 10 -7.66 11.52 2.04
C LYS A 10 -6.84 12.75 1.62
N GLU A 11 -5.77 13.07 2.35
CA GLU A 11 -4.89 14.20 2.03
C GLU A 11 -3.95 13.90 0.86
N TRP A 12 -3.34 12.71 0.87
CA TRP A 12 -2.27 12.34 -0.08
C TRP A 12 -2.78 11.63 -1.34
N PHE A 13 -3.88 10.87 -1.23
CA PHE A 13 -4.48 10.11 -2.34
C PHE A 13 -5.97 10.40 -2.49
N PRO A 14 -6.39 11.67 -2.65
CA PRO A 14 -7.81 12.02 -2.75
C PRO A 14 -8.51 11.29 -3.91
N HIS A 15 -7.78 10.91 -4.96
CA HIS A 15 -8.29 10.15 -6.10
C HIS A 15 -8.54 8.66 -5.81
N CYS A 16 -7.94 8.10 -4.76
CA CYS A 16 -8.20 6.72 -4.31
C CYS A 16 -9.40 6.63 -3.36
N VAL A 17 -9.93 7.76 -2.91
CA VAL A 17 -11.03 7.78 -1.93
C VAL A 17 -12.35 7.52 -2.65
N PRO A 18 -13.10 6.46 -2.26
CA PRO A 18 -14.44 6.23 -2.81
C PRO A 18 -15.35 7.42 -2.55
N SER A 19 -16.26 7.70 -3.48
CA SER A 19 -17.23 8.81 -3.39
C SER A 19 -18.19 8.69 -2.20
N GLU A 20 -18.28 7.52 -1.57
CA GLU A 20 -19.18 7.26 -0.45
C GLU A 20 -18.64 7.81 0.88
N THR A 21 -19.57 8.32 1.70
CA THR A 21 -19.30 9.14 2.88
C THR A 21 -18.61 8.41 4.04
N ASP A 22 -18.52 7.08 4.02
CA ASP A 22 -18.04 6.24 5.15
C ASP A 22 -16.85 5.34 4.79
N ALA A 23 -15.90 5.84 4.00
CA ALA A 23 -14.68 5.10 3.69
C ALA A 23 -13.88 4.75 4.97
N THR A 24 -13.79 3.45 5.26
CA THR A 24 -12.99 2.91 6.38
C THR A 24 -11.51 2.84 6.02
N GLU A 25 -10.63 2.70 7.03
CA GLU A 25 -9.20 2.53 6.77
C GLU A 25 -8.90 1.30 5.90
N TYR A 26 -9.63 0.20 6.11
CA TYR A 26 -9.42 -1.04 5.40
C TYR A 26 -9.73 -0.86 3.90
N MET A 27 -10.89 -0.25 3.60
CA MET A 27 -11.26 0.07 2.22
C MET A 27 -10.26 1.01 1.56
N LEU A 28 -9.82 2.05 2.28
CA LEU A 28 -8.86 3.01 1.74
C LEU A 28 -7.50 2.37 1.46
N LEU A 29 -7.02 1.50 2.33
CA LEU A 29 -5.78 0.75 2.11
C LEU A 29 -5.88 -0.14 0.87
N GLN A 30 -6.99 -0.85 0.69
CA GLN A 30 -7.22 -1.65 -0.51
C GLN A 30 -7.25 -0.77 -1.78
N CYS A 31 -7.88 0.40 -1.74
CA CYS A 31 -7.90 1.33 -2.88
C CYS A 31 -6.50 1.84 -3.24
N VAL A 32 -5.64 2.11 -2.25
CA VAL A 32 -4.25 2.52 -2.50
C VAL A 32 -3.43 1.33 -3.02
N ALA A 33 -3.69 0.10 -2.57
CA ALA A 33 -3.05 -1.11 -3.10
C ALA A 33 -3.42 -1.32 -4.58
N ASP A 34 -4.71 -1.26 -4.91
CA ASP A 34 -5.21 -1.40 -6.27
C ASP A 34 -4.64 -0.31 -7.20
N TYR A 35 -4.50 0.91 -6.70
CA TYR A 35 -3.81 1.99 -7.41
C TYR A 35 -2.34 1.64 -7.72
N CYS A 36 -1.60 1.14 -6.73
CA CYS A 36 -0.20 0.73 -6.94
C CYS A 36 -0.09 -0.41 -7.96
N ILE A 37 -0.97 -1.41 -7.88
CA ILE A 37 -1.01 -2.55 -8.80
C ILE A 37 -1.27 -2.09 -10.23
N ALA A 38 -2.24 -1.18 -10.43
CA ALA A 38 -2.51 -0.60 -11.74
C ALA A 38 -1.28 0.14 -12.31
N CYS A 39 -0.52 0.80 -11.44
CA CYS A 39 0.70 1.50 -11.83
C CYS A 39 1.89 0.58 -12.15
N PHE A 40 1.98 -0.62 -11.58
CA PHE A 40 3.12 -1.53 -11.80
C PHE A 40 3.25 -2.02 -13.25
N GLY A 41 2.14 -2.11 -13.98
CA GLY A 41 2.11 -2.48 -15.40
C GLY A 41 2.23 -1.28 -16.36
N GLY A 42 2.35 -0.07 -15.82
CA GLY A 42 2.35 1.18 -16.58
C GLY A 42 3.72 1.58 -17.14
N GLN A 43 3.85 2.86 -17.47
CA GLN A 43 5.10 3.46 -17.93
C GLN A 43 5.90 4.06 -16.76
N GLN A 44 7.05 4.66 -17.05
CA GLN A 44 7.94 5.24 -16.04
C GLN A 44 7.24 6.23 -15.09
N GLU A 45 6.27 7.02 -15.58
CA GLU A 45 5.52 7.94 -14.74
C GLU A 45 4.62 7.21 -13.72
N ASP A 46 3.97 6.13 -14.14
CA ASP A 46 3.14 5.30 -13.27
C ASP A 46 4.01 4.59 -12.22
N HIS A 47 5.20 4.15 -12.63
CA HIS A 47 6.17 3.60 -11.69
C HIS A 47 6.57 4.60 -10.60
N LEU A 48 6.72 5.89 -10.93
CA LEU A 48 7.02 6.93 -9.93
C LEU A 48 5.84 7.14 -8.97
N LYS A 49 4.62 7.17 -9.51
CA LYS A 49 3.38 7.26 -8.72
C LYS A 49 3.24 6.11 -7.73
N ALA A 50 3.51 4.88 -8.16
CA ALA A 50 3.49 3.72 -7.27
C ALA A 50 4.54 3.83 -6.15
N LYS A 51 5.78 4.26 -6.48
CA LYS A 51 6.84 4.45 -5.48
C LYS A 51 6.46 5.50 -4.44
N GLU A 52 5.88 6.61 -4.87
CA GLU A 52 5.41 7.67 -3.98
C GLU A 52 4.30 7.15 -3.05
N ALA A 53 3.33 6.43 -3.61
CA ALA A 53 2.23 5.86 -2.84
C ALA A 53 2.72 4.89 -1.75
N ILE A 54 3.58 3.95 -2.15
CA ILE A 54 4.19 2.98 -1.25
C ILE A 54 5.07 3.68 -0.20
N HIS A 55 5.77 4.75 -0.56
CA HIS A 55 6.56 5.52 0.39
C HIS A 55 5.69 6.13 1.50
N ILE A 56 4.56 6.74 1.15
CA ILE A 56 3.62 7.29 2.14
C ILE A 56 3.04 6.19 3.04
N ILE A 57 2.66 5.04 2.46
CA ILE A 57 2.22 3.88 3.26
C ILE A 57 3.34 3.42 4.21
N SER A 58 4.60 3.42 3.78
CA SER A 58 5.72 3.07 4.65
C SER A 58 5.86 4.03 5.83
N ILE A 59 5.65 5.33 5.62
CA ILE A 59 5.64 6.33 6.69
C ILE A 59 4.52 6.04 7.69
N LEU A 60 3.32 5.70 7.20
CA LEU A 60 2.19 5.31 8.05
C LEU A 60 2.47 4.03 8.84
N TYR A 61 3.11 3.05 8.20
CA TYR A 61 3.49 1.79 8.83
C TYR A 61 4.47 2.01 9.99
N TYR A 62 5.58 2.74 9.78
CA TYR A 62 6.60 2.92 10.83
C TYR A 62 6.15 3.83 11.97
N ASN A 63 5.27 4.80 11.71
CA ASN A 63 4.75 5.71 12.74
C ASN A 63 3.41 5.23 13.33
N GLY A 64 2.92 4.09 12.87
CA GLY A 64 1.63 3.52 13.23
C GLY A 64 1.66 2.71 14.52
N SER A 65 0.51 2.71 15.19
CA SER A 65 0.18 1.74 16.25
C SER A 65 0.23 0.30 15.72
N LEU A 66 0.19 -0.67 16.64
CA LEU A 66 0.13 -2.08 16.24
C LEU A 66 -1.09 -2.38 15.36
N HIS A 67 -2.24 -1.77 15.67
CA HIS A 67 -3.47 -1.92 14.89
C HIS A 67 -3.31 -1.35 13.47
N GLU A 68 -2.74 -0.16 13.33
CA GLU A 68 -2.48 0.45 12.00
C GLU A 68 -1.49 -0.37 11.17
N ARG A 69 -0.44 -0.91 11.80
CA ARG A 69 0.53 -1.80 11.13
C ARG A 69 -0.13 -3.09 10.64
N ASN A 70 -0.94 -3.72 11.48
CA ASN A 70 -1.69 -4.93 11.10
C ASN A 70 -2.67 -4.63 9.95
N ALA A 71 -3.36 -3.49 9.98
CA ALA A 71 -4.25 -3.09 8.90
C ALA A 71 -3.48 -2.92 7.57
N ILE A 72 -2.30 -2.29 7.60
CA ILE A 72 -1.45 -2.14 6.40
C ILE A 72 -0.94 -3.51 5.91
N GLU A 73 -0.51 -4.39 6.80
CA GLU A 73 -0.08 -5.74 6.42
C GLU A 73 -1.21 -6.52 5.72
N ASN A 74 -2.41 -6.54 6.28
CA ASN A 74 -3.53 -7.35 5.80
C ASN A 74 -4.28 -6.73 4.61
N GLU A 75 -4.42 -5.40 4.54
CA GLU A 75 -5.25 -4.77 3.49
C GLU A 75 -4.44 -4.21 2.34
N PHE A 76 -3.17 -3.87 2.57
CA PHE A 76 -2.31 -3.28 1.56
C PHE A 76 -1.22 -4.25 1.08
N LEU A 77 -0.38 -4.77 1.98
CA LEU A 77 0.74 -5.63 1.58
C LEU A 77 0.26 -6.99 1.08
N GLU A 78 -0.68 -7.63 1.78
CA GLU A 78 -1.29 -8.89 1.35
C GLU A 78 -1.99 -8.72 -0.01
N ARG A 79 -2.66 -7.60 -0.25
CA ARG A 79 -3.30 -7.35 -1.54
C ARG A 79 -2.29 -7.18 -2.67
N ILE A 80 -1.18 -6.47 -2.42
CA ILE A 80 -0.06 -6.36 -3.38
C ILE A 80 0.62 -7.73 -3.61
N SER A 81 0.70 -8.58 -2.59
CA SER A 81 1.21 -9.95 -2.67
C SER A 81 0.22 -10.96 -3.23
N HIS A 82 -0.88 -10.54 -3.86
CA HIS A 82 -1.66 -11.42 -4.72
C HIS A 82 -1.48 -11.07 -6.20
N ALA A 83 -0.86 -9.93 -6.50
CA ALA A 83 -0.61 -9.45 -7.86
C ALA A 83 0.80 -9.81 -8.37
N GLU A 84 1.66 -10.34 -7.50
CA GLU A 84 3.00 -10.78 -7.85
C GLU A 84 3.01 -12.14 -8.53
N SER A 85 4.11 -12.38 -9.22
CA SER A 85 4.49 -13.67 -9.77
C SER A 85 6.00 -13.80 -9.60
N PRO A 86 6.58 -15.00 -9.79
CA PRO A 86 8.03 -15.16 -9.78
C PRO A 86 8.76 -14.19 -10.73
N ALA A 87 8.11 -13.77 -11.83
CA ALA A 87 8.66 -12.83 -12.79
C ALA A 87 8.58 -11.35 -12.33
N SER A 88 7.56 -10.97 -11.57
CA SER A 88 7.34 -9.58 -11.11
C SER A 88 7.86 -9.30 -9.70
N LEU A 89 8.22 -10.32 -8.91
CA LEU A 89 8.68 -10.16 -7.52
C LEU A 89 9.85 -9.18 -7.38
N ARG A 90 10.84 -9.26 -8.28
CA ARG A 90 11.98 -8.32 -8.26
C ARG A 90 11.52 -6.88 -8.46
N GLN A 91 10.57 -6.67 -9.36
CA GLN A 91 10.00 -5.35 -9.63
C GLN A 91 9.24 -4.82 -8.42
N HIS A 92 8.41 -5.65 -7.78
CA HIS A 92 7.69 -5.28 -6.55
C HIS A 92 8.67 -4.85 -5.44
N ILE A 93 9.76 -5.60 -5.26
CA ILE A 93 10.83 -5.25 -4.30
C ILE A 93 11.50 -3.91 -4.63
N ASP A 94 11.68 -3.59 -5.91
CA ASP A 94 12.27 -2.32 -6.35
C ASP A 94 11.32 -1.12 -6.18
N PHE A 95 10.01 -1.36 -6.06
CA PHE A 95 9.01 -0.36 -5.69
C PHE A 95 8.99 -0.08 -4.18
N LEU A 96 9.36 -1.07 -3.37
CA LEU A 96 9.31 -0.99 -1.91
C LEU A 96 10.55 -0.29 -1.31
N PRO A 97 10.37 0.64 -0.36
CA PRO A 97 11.43 1.14 0.52
C PRO A 97 12.14 -0.02 1.22
N LYS A 98 13.44 0.13 1.48
CA LYS A 98 14.28 -0.97 2.00
C LYS A 98 13.75 -1.56 3.29
N GLU A 99 13.18 -0.70 4.12
CA GLU A 99 12.67 -1.02 5.44
C GLU A 99 11.43 -1.92 5.34
N LEU A 100 10.59 -1.73 4.31
CA LEU A 100 9.30 -2.42 4.15
C LEU A 100 9.45 -3.76 3.45
N ARG A 101 10.57 -4.00 2.75
CA ARG A 101 10.84 -5.26 2.03
C ARG A 101 10.78 -6.49 2.94
N PRO A 102 11.40 -6.53 4.14
CA PRO A 102 11.31 -7.70 5.01
C PRO A 102 9.87 -8.01 5.44
N VAL A 103 9.05 -6.98 5.67
CA VAL A 103 7.64 -7.13 6.03
C VAL A 103 6.87 -7.73 4.84
N TYR A 104 7.07 -7.18 3.64
CA TYR A 104 6.42 -7.70 2.43
C TYR A 104 6.85 -9.15 2.11
N MET A 105 8.14 -9.49 2.29
CA MET A 105 8.61 -10.87 2.13
C MET A 105 7.97 -11.81 3.15
N LYS A 106 7.80 -11.36 4.40
CA LYS A 106 7.07 -12.11 5.42
C LYS A 106 5.63 -12.36 4.97
N THR A 107 4.93 -11.32 4.50
CA THR A 107 3.55 -11.45 3.99
C THR A 107 3.45 -12.49 2.87
N ILE A 108 4.36 -12.50 1.89
CA ILE A 108 4.36 -13.51 0.81
C ILE A 108 4.58 -14.95 1.35
N LEU A 109 5.38 -15.12 2.40
CA LEU A 109 5.70 -16.45 2.95
C LEU A 109 4.61 -17.00 3.88
N GLU A 110 3.77 -16.12 4.44
CA GLU A 110 2.69 -16.47 5.37
C GLU A 110 1.37 -16.79 4.67
N ASN A 111 1.23 -16.39 3.41
CA ASN A 111 0.09 -16.68 2.53
C ASN A 111 0.31 -17.96 1.71
#